data_AF-A0A3A1N6L3-F1
#
_entry.id   AF-A0A3A1N6L3-F1
#
_cell.length_a   1.000
_cell.length_b   1.000
_cell.length_c   1.000
_cell.angle_alpha   90.00
_cell.angle_beta   90.00
_cell.angle_gamma   90.00
#
_symmetry.space_group_name_H-M   'P 1'
#
loop_
_entity.id
_entity.type
_entity.pdbx_description
1 polymer ?
#
loop_
_entity_poly.entity_id
_entity_poly.type
_entity_poly.pdbx_seq_one_letter_code
_entity_poly.pdbx_strand_id
1 'polypeptide(L)'
;MRKTCLLPLLTIFCTLSVFSQQMVLKKGEIIENLSVNDSTENTYSIYIPKKFSMDKKWPLLMIFDTEGKEKSALSMFVIAAENEGYVLAAPKLTDSVSLSKNMVLTSQIIQKVTGLLPIHADRIYAAGEDTGGQFASLVPILIKGVNGAMSIGASLANRELINIKESFHFVGIVNKENYNYPFMLTDAKLLDRYKFPNQVLLYDGNGEWPGVSYIEKGMQLFTLDAMGRQWIPKDSTFIEKAYQEDLAKVNQLKSIGDLLWAEQYLTQMMSMYGALKNMDSLRSVQRDLRRGKAYKVLKRAENAAFLQESMLKEDYQYYMEEDVYTYNFNNLGWWNHQMGVIDKFISSSKPFEKQMGHRLKGFVNVLAEDNIKIVLSEEVVDEDALAFLYMLKTILEPDNYEFYLQTISLSAKNDDFGTSLFYLEEVLKKGFKDKEKLYSLENTALFRITPEFNELVSKYLDDARYDIKLDEN
;
A
#
# COMPACT_ATOMS: atom_id res chain seq x y z
N MET A 1 -59.36 -52.02 46.69
CA MET A 1 -58.23 -52.88 47.14
C MET A 1 -57.35 -53.20 45.94
N ARG A 2 -56.02 -53.11 46.13
CA ARG A 2 -54.90 -53.48 45.21
C ARG A 2 -54.65 -52.52 44.04
N LYS A 3 -53.43 -52.13 43.68
CA LYS A 3 -52.06 -52.29 44.24
C LYS A 3 -51.23 -51.17 43.58
N THR A 4 -50.54 -50.35 44.36
CA THR A 4 -49.52 -49.42 43.87
C THR A 4 -48.24 -50.18 43.54
N CYS A 5 -47.65 -49.92 42.37
CA CYS A 5 -46.34 -50.42 41.98
C CYS A 5 -45.44 -49.21 41.74
N LEU A 6 -44.44 -49.02 42.61
CA LEU A 6 -43.40 -48.01 42.49
C LEU A 6 -42.24 -48.59 41.66
N LEU A 7 -41.84 -47.89 40.60
CA LEU A 7 -40.54 -48.06 39.93
C LEU A 7 -39.66 -46.85 40.27
N PRO A 8 -38.43 -47.02 40.77
CA PRO A 8 -37.50 -45.90 40.93
C PRO A 8 -36.74 -45.68 39.61
N LEU A 9 -36.77 -44.45 39.10
CA LEU A 9 -35.99 -44.00 37.96
C LEU A 9 -34.59 -43.58 38.45
N LEU A 10 -33.56 -44.30 38.00
CA LEU A 10 -32.15 -44.02 38.29
C LEU A 10 -31.61 -43.00 37.27
N THR A 11 -31.38 -41.76 37.67
CA THR A 11 -30.76 -40.72 36.83
C THR A 11 -29.23 -40.76 36.97
N ILE A 12 -28.55 -41.25 35.93
CA ILE A 12 -27.10 -41.12 35.74
C ILE A 12 -26.81 -39.71 35.20
N PHE A 13 -26.11 -38.90 35.98
CA PHE A 13 -25.51 -37.64 35.51
C PHE A 13 -24.10 -37.96 34.95
N CYS A 14 -23.97 -38.02 33.63
CA CYS A 14 -22.68 -37.96 32.96
C CYS A 14 -22.23 -36.49 32.89
N THR A 15 -21.29 -36.08 33.75
CA THR A 15 -20.54 -34.83 33.59
C THR A 15 -19.56 -35.00 32.43
N LEU A 16 -19.90 -34.48 31.25
CA LEU A 16 -18.94 -34.29 30.17
C LEU A 16 -18.05 -33.10 30.54
N SER A 17 -16.82 -33.38 30.94
CA SER A 17 -15.78 -32.36 31.09
C SER A 17 -15.41 -31.87 29.69
N VAL A 18 -15.90 -30.69 29.30
CA VAL A 18 -15.45 -29.98 28.11
C VAL A 18 -14.01 -29.52 28.37
N PHE A 19 -13.04 -30.13 27.70
CA PHE A 19 -11.68 -29.60 27.61
C PHE A 19 -11.73 -28.29 26.81
N SER A 20 -11.67 -27.15 27.50
CA SER A 20 -11.34 -25.89 26.86
C SER A 20 -9.87 -25.92 26.46
N GLN A 21 -9.57 -25.83 25.16
CA GLN A 21 -8.20 -25.67 24.68
C GLN A 21 -7.71 -24.29 25.14
N GLN A 22 -6.76 -24.29 26.08
CA GLN A 22 -6.14 -23.06 26.55
C GLN A 22 -5.20 -22.55 25.44
N MET A 23 -5.64 -21.54 24.68
CA MET A 23 -4.84 -20.90 23.65
C MET A 23 -3.60 -20.25 24.28
N VAL A 24 -2.40 -20.74 23.93
CA VAL A 24 -1.13 -20.18 24.40
C VAL A 24 -0.63 -19.16 23.39
N LEU A 25 -0.70 -17.88 23.74
CA LEU A 25 -0.13 -16.80 22.94
C LEU A 25 1.38 -16.70 23.21
N LYS A 26 2.19 -17.15 22.25
CA LYS A 26 3.65 -17.02 22.29
C LYS A 26 4.10 -15.59 22.00
N LYS A 27 5.16 -15.15 22.68
CA LYS A 27 5.80 -13.85 22.46
C LYS A 27 6.95 -14.00 21.47
N GLY A 28 7.20 -12.95 20.68
CA GLY A 28 8.32 -12.87 19.75
C GLY A 28 8.15 -13.67 18.46
N GLU A 29 6.97 -14.22 18.20
CA GLU A 29 6.61 -14.99 17.01
C GLU A 29 5.28 -14.50 16.45
N ILE A 30 5.09 -14.60 15.13
CA ILE A 30 3.78 -14.33 14.50
C ILE A 30 2.91 -15.56 14.71
N ILE A 31 1.74 -15.37 15.30
CA ILE A 31 0.72 -16.42 15.46
C ILE A 31 -0.37 -16.16 14.43
N GLU A 32 -0.60 -17.12 13.55
CA GLU A 32 -1.48 -17.01 12.39
C GLU A 32 -2.83 -17.70 12.60
N ASN A 33 -3.79 -17.38 11.75
CA ASN A 33 -5.10 -18.06 11.65
C ASN A 33 -5.89 -18.11 12.97
N LEU A 34 -5.77 -17.08 13.82
CA LEU A 34 -6.59 -16.97 15.02
C LEU A 34 -8.03 -16.64 14.63
N SER A 35 -8.99 -17.40 15.17
CA SER A 35 -10.40 -17.22 14.85
C SER A 35 -11.01 -15.98 15.51
N VAL A 36 -11.91 -15.33 14.77
CA VAL A 36 -12.81 -14.31 15.31
C VAL A 36 -14.14 -14.99 15.62
N ASN A 37 -14.56 -14.95 16.89
CA ASN A 37 -15.84 -15.51 17.37
C ASN A 37 -16.11 -16.96 16.91
N ASP A 38 -15.08 -17.82 16.94
CA ASP A 38 -15.15 -19.23 16.53
C ASP A 38 -15.52 -19.47 15.04
N SER A 39 -15.42 -18.43 14.19
CA SER A 39 -15.50 -18.56 12.73
C SER A 39 -14.20 -19.12 12.14
N THR A 40 -14.34 -20.01 11.15
CA THR A 40 -13.22 -20.50 10.33
C THR A 40 -12.89 -19.59 9.17
N GLU A 41 -13.78 -18.66 8.82
CA GLU A 41 -13.61 -17.74 7.68
C GLU A 41 -12.91 -16.46 8.11
N ASN A 42 -13.32 -15.89 9.25
CA ASN A 42 -12.78 -14.65 9.77
C ASN A 42 -11.61 -14.93 10.69
N THR A 43 -10.40 -14.74 10.17
CA THR A 43 -9.17 -14.99 10.91
C THR A 43 -8.26 -13.77 10.95
N TYR A 44 -7.30 -13.78 11.87
CA TYR A 44 -6.28 -12.74 11.99
C TYR A 44 -4.95 -13.32 12.47
N SER A 45 -3.89 -12.58 12.22
CA SER A 45 -2.55 -12.83 12.75
C SER A 45 -2.23 -11.84 13.87
N ILE A 46 -1.45 -12.26 14.85
CA ILE A 46 -1.01 -11.39 15.97
C ILE A 46 0.48 -11.56 16.22
N TYR A 47 1.12 -10.48 16.65
CA TYR A 47 2.48 -10.47 17.17
C TYR A 47 2.55 -9.76 18.51
N ILE A 48 3.14 -10.44 19.49
CA ILE A 48 3.31 -9.94 20.84
C ILE A 48 4.81 -9.78 21.12
N PRO A 49 5.32 -8.57 21.41
CA PRO A 49 6.75 -8.36 21.66
C PRO A 49 7.31 -9.24 22.78
N LYS A 50 8.60 -9.58 22.71
CA LYS A 50 9.29 -10.39 23.74
C LYS A 50 9.20 -9.75 25.12
N LYS A 51 9.27 -8.42 25.18
CA LYS A 51 9.17 -7.63 26.42
C LYS A 51 7.73 -7.52 26.95
N PHE A 52 6.75 -8.16 26.31
CA PHE A 52 5.35 -8.12 26.69
C PHE A 52 5.12 -8.56 28.14
N SER A 53 4.25 -7.86 28.86
CA SER A 53 3.90 -8.16 30.24
C SER A 53 2.46 -7.74 30.55
N MET A 54 1.78 -8.52 31.40
CA MET A 54 0.35 -8.33 31.72
C MET A 54 0.09 -7.22 32.75
N ASP A 55 1.13 -6.71 33.40
CA ASP A 55 1.10 -5.69 34.45
C ASP A 55 1.06 -4.25 33.91
N LYS A 56 1.21 -4.06 32.60
CA LYS A 56 1.17 -2.74 31.95
C LYS A 56 0.31 -2.76 30.70
N LYS A 57 -0.15 -1.57 30.30
CA LYS A 57 -0.93 -1.39 29.08
C LYS A 57 -0.03 -1.13 27.87
N TRP A 58 -0.32 -1.78 26.76
CA TRP A 58 0.47 -1.72 25.52
C TRP A 58 -0.28 -0.99 24.40
N PRO A 59 0.43 -0.30 23.48
CA PRO A 59 -0.19 0.17 22.26
C PRO A 59 -0.45 -0.99 21.29
N LEU A 60 -1.47 -0.84 20.45
CA LEU A 60 -1.83 -1.77 19.38
C LEU A 60 -1.71 -1.07 18.02
N LEU A 61 -1.03 -1.71 17.08
CA LEU A 61 -1.02 -1.32 15.68
C LEU A 61 -1.69 -2.40 14.84
N MET A 62 -2.82 -2.05 14.22
CA MET A 62 -3.51 -2.88 13.25
C MET A 62 -2.81 -2.77 11.90
N ILE A 63 -2.42 -3.88 11.28
CA ILE A 63 -1.71 -3.90 9.99
C ILE A 63 -2.65 -4.44 8.90
N PHE A 64 -2.77 -3.72 7.79
CA PHE A 64 -3.71 -4.05 6.71
C PHE A 64 -2.99 -4.31 5.40
N ASP A 65 -3.48 -5.36 4.74
CA ASP A 65 -3.15 -5.76 3.37
C ASP A 65 -4.46 -6.21 2.74
N THR A 66 -4.95 -5.47 1.75
CA THR A 66 -6.29 -5.70 1.16
C THR A 66 -6.32 -6.92 0.24
N GLU A 67 -5.16 -7.41 -0.19
CA GLU A 67 -5.02 -8.65 -0.98
C GLU A 67 -5.02 -9.91 -0.10
N GLY A 68 -5.11 -9.77 1.23
CA GLY A 68 -5.14 -10.89 2.15
C GLY A 68 -3.77 -11.53 2.39
N LYS A 69 -2.68 -10.77 2.24
CA LYS A 69 -1.31 -11.19 2.57
C LYS A 69 -0.91 -10.71 3.96
N GLU A 70 -1.77 -10.90 4.95
CA GLU A 70 -1.66 -10.28 6.28
C GLU A 70 -0.37 -10.64 7.02
N LYS A 71 0.13 -11.88 6.84
CA LYS A 71 1.40 -12.32 7.43
C LYS A 71 2.59 -11.56 6.83
N SER A 72 2.60 -11.38 5.51
CA SER A 72 3.68 -10.69 4.81
C SER A 72 3.75 -9.25 5.27
N ALA A 73 2.62 -8.55 5.24
CA ALA A 73 2.52 -7.18 5.73
C ALA A 73 2.92 -7.08 7.22
N LEU A 74 2.40 -7.95 8.09
CA LEU A 74 2.76 -7.94 9.51
C LEU A 74 4.27 -8.14 9.73
N SER A 75 4.91 -9.01 8.94
CA SER A 75 6.35 -9.29 9.06
C SER A 75 7.23 -8.05 8.84
N MET A 76 6.78 -7.10 8.01
CA MET A 76 7.50 -5.84 7.74
C MET A 76 7.57 -4.93 8.97
N PHE A 77 6.65 -5.08 9.94
CA PHE A 77 6.56 -4.25 11.14
C PHE A 77 7.17 -4.91 12.39
N VAL A 78 7.50 -6.20 12.35
CA VAL A 78 7.92 -6.97 13.55
C VAL A 78 9.13 -6.37 14.26
N ILE A 79 10.17 -6.01 13.51
CA ILE A 79 11.41 -5.46 14.10
C ILE A 79 11.11 -4.10 14.76
N ALA A 80 10.35 -3.25 14.07
CA ALA A 80 9.95 -1.95 14.60
C ALA A 80 9.10 -2.09 15.87
N ALA A 81 8.19 -3.06 15.89
CA ALA A 81 7.31 -3.35 17.01
C ALA A 81 8.06 -3.87 18.24
N GLU A 82 9.13 -4.65 18.07
CA GLU A 82 10.01 -5.05 19.19
C GLU A 82 10.77 -3.87 19.78
N ASN A 83 11.26 -2.98 18.92
CA ASN A 83 12.05 -1.83 19.33
C ASN A 83 11.21 -0.76 20.03
N GLU A 84 10.02 -0.45 19.49
CA GLU A 84 9.10 0.58 20.01
C GLU A 84 8.05 0.03 20.99
N GLY A 85 7.95 -1.30 21.13
CA GLY A 85 7.07 -1.96 22.10
C GLY A 85 5.59 -1.91 21.73
N TYR A 86 5.24 -2.38 20.54
CA TYR A 86 3.88 -2.43 20.01
C TYR A 86 3.37 -3.87 19.86
N VAL A 87 2.13 -4.13 20.30
CA VAL A 87 1.41 -5.34 19.85
C VAL A 87 0.94 -5.09 18.42
N LEU A 88 1.11 -6.07 17.54
CA LEU A 88 0.58 -6.01 16.17
C LEU A 88 -0.57 -6.99 16.01
N ALA A 89 -1.59 -6.61 15.25
CA ALA A 89 -2.61 -7.53 14.78
C ALA A 89 -2.94 -7.23 13.32
N ALA A 90 -3.13 -8.26 12.50
CA ALA A 90 -3.44 -8.11 11.08
C ALA A 90 -4.66 -8.97 10.72
N PRO A 91 -5.80 -8.37 10.36
CA PRO A 91 -6.94 -9.13 9.84
C PRO A 91 -6.57 -9.77 8.50
N LYS A 92 -7.05 -10.99 8.28
CA LYS A 92 -7.04 -11.59 6.95
C LYS A 92 -8.19 -11.00 6.14
N LEU A 93 -7.90 -9.97 5.37
CA LEU A 93 -8.87 -9.33 4.49
C LEU A 93 -9.02 -10.12 3.19
N THR A 94 -10.13 -9.88 2.50
CA THR A 94 -10.36 -10.35 1.14
C THR A 94 -10.92 -9.22 0.30
N ASP A 95 -10.36 -9.07 -0.89
CA ASP A 95 -10.72 -7.99 -1.82
C ASP A 95 -12.09 -8.22 -2.48
N SER A 96 -12.54 -9.48 -2.57
CA SER A 96 -13.86 -9.86 -3.07
C SER A 96 -15.03 -9.45 -2.16
N VAL A 97 -14.77 -8.71 -1.08
CA VAL A 97 -15.72 -8.42 -0.01
C VAL A 97 -15.84 -6.91 0.18
N SER A 98 -17.06 -6.42 0.40
CA SER A 98 -17.30 -4.99 0.57
C SER A 98 -16.47 -4.36 1.71
N LEU A 99 -16.00 -3.14 1.50
CA LEU A 99 -15.29 -2.32 2.51
C LEU A 99 -15.97 -2.36 3.89
N SER A 100 -17.30 -2.28 3.91
CA SER A 100 -18.12 -2.34 5.12
C SER A 100 -17.90 -3.62 5.94
N LYS A 101 -17.81 -4.79 5.29
CA LYS A 101 -17.56 -6.07 5.96
C LYS A 101 -16.13 -6.14 6.49
N ASN A 102 -15.14 -5.65 5.73
CA ASN A 102 -13.75 -5.57 6.19
C ASN A 102 -13.61 -4.63 7.40
N MET A 103 -14.37 -3.53 7.47
CA MET A 103 -14.43 -2.65 8.64
C MET A 103 -15.10 -3.30 9.84
N VAL A 104 -16.19 -4.07 9.64
CA VAL A 104 -16.83 -4.84 10.73
C VAL A 104 -15.86 -5.88 11.30
N LEU A 105 -15.17 -6.63 10.44
CA LEU A 105 -14.15 -7.60 10.83
C LEU A 105 -13.04 -6.93 11.65
N THR A 106 -12.54 -5.78 11.17
CA THR A 106 -11.53 -4.98 11.88
C THR A 106 -11.98 -4.60 13.29
N SER A 107 -13.22 -4.09 13.43
CA SER A 107 -13.78 -3.73 14.74
C SER A 107 -13.90 -4.93 15.69
N GLN A 108 -14.33 -6.08 15.18
CA GLN A 108 -14.41 -7.33 15.96
C GLN A 108 -13.04 -7.81 16.44
N ILE A 109 -12.01 -7.71 15.61
CA ILE A 109 -10.64 -8.09 15.99
C ILE A 109 -10.07 -7.13 17.04
N ILE A 110 -10.28 -5.82 16.90
CA ILE A 110 -9.88 -4.85 17.93
C ILE A 110 -10.54 -5.20 19.27
N GLN A 111 -11.84 -5.49 19.29
CA GLN A 111 -12.55 -5.92 20.51
C GLN A 111 -12.00 -7.23 21.08
N LYS A 112 -11.69 -8.21 20.22
CA LYS A 112 -11.10 -9.49 20.64
C LYS A 112 -9.73 -9.30 21.26
N VAL A 113 -8.83 -8.55 20.61
CA VAL A 113 -7.45 -8.32 21.06
C VAL A 113 -7.44 -7.53 22.36
N THR A 114 -8.25 -6.46 22.46
CA THR A 114 -8.36 -5.64 23.68
C THR A 114 -9.02 -6.39 24.85
N GLY A 115 -9.86 -7.41 24.58
CA GLY A 115 -10.39 -8.31 25.60
C GLY A 115 -9.40 -9.39 26.08
N LEU A 116 -8.38 -9.70 25.28
CA LEU A 116 -7.37 -10.73 25.62
C LEU A 116 -6.09 -10.14 26.23
N LEU A 117 -5.68 -8.95 25.78
CA LEU A 117 -4.41 -8.32 26.15
C LEU A 117 -4.68 -6.95 26.81
N PRO A 118 -3.88 -6.53 27.81
CA PRO A 118 -3.95 -5.17 28.35
C PRO A 118 -3.50 -4.14 27.32
N ILE A 119 -4.38 -3.76 26.41
CA ILE A 119 -4.16 -2.69 25.43
C ILE A 119 -4.59 -1.36 26.04
N HIS A 120 -3.82 -0.31 25.78
CA HIS A 120 -4.19 1.04 26.16
C HIS A 120 -5.25 1.57 25.18
N ALA A 121 -6.46 1.88 25.68
CA ALA A 121 -7.60 2.25 24.84
C ALA A 121 -7.32 3.44 23.91
N ASP A 122 -6.57 4.44 24.38
CA ASP A 122 -6.22 5.61 23.55
C ASP A 122 -5.02 5.39 22.60
N ARG A 123 -4.39 4.19 22.60
CA ARG A 123 -3.21 3.89 21.79
C ARG A 123 -3.45 2.73 20.84
N ILE A 124 -4.55 2.81 20.11
CA ILE A 124 -4.89 1.90 19.01
C ILE A 124 -4.71 2.68 17.71
N TYR A 125 -3.94 2.12 16.79
CA TYR A 125 -3.58 2.75 15.53
C TYR A 125 -3.76 1.76 14.37
N ALA A 126 -3.79 2.28 13.15
CA ALA A 126 -3.87 1.51 11.92
C ALA A 126 -2.62 1.75 11.05
N ALA A 127 -2.18 0.77 10.28
CA ALA A 127 -1.13 0.92 9.30
C ALA A 127 -1.30 0.01 8.10
N GLY A 128 -0.77 0.42 6.96
CA GLY A 128 -0.70 -0.40 5.75
C GLY A 128 0.13 0.25 4.67
N GLU A 129 0.38 -0.50 3.61
CA GLU A 129 1.08 -0.05 2.42
C GLU A 129 0.12 -0.02 1.23
N ASP A 130 0.29 0.96 0.35
CA ASP A 130 -0.55 1.22 -0.82
C ASP A 130 -2.05 1.20 -0.51
N THR A 131 -2.83 0.29 -1.11
CA THR A 131 -4.26 0.09 -0.86
C THR A 131 -4.57 -0.26 0.60
N GLY A 132 -3.68 -0.98 1.28
CA GLY A 132 -3.72 -1.21 2.72
C GLY A 132 -3.49 0.08 3.54
N GLY A 133 -2.64 0.98 3.05
CA GLY A 133 -2.42 2.31 3.63
C GLY A 133 -3.65 3.22 3.50
N GLN A 134 -4.30 3.19 2.33
CA GLN A 134 -5.59 3.85 2.10
C GLN A 134 -6.64 3.29 3.06
N PHE A 135 -6.77 1.97 3.17
CA PHE A 135 -7.69 1.32 4.12
C PHE A 135 -7.40 1.74 5.57
N ALA A 136 -6.12 1.72 5.98
CA ALA A 136 -5.69 2.14 7.31
C ALA A 136 -6.10 3.59 7.63
N SER A 137 -6.09 4.49 6.64
CA SER A 137 -6.51 5.88 6.80
C SER A 137 -8.00 6.05 7.10
N LEU A 138 -8.84 5.09 6.71
CA LEU A 138 -10.29 5.09 6.98
C LEU A 138 -10.63 4.56 8.37
N VAL A 139 -9.79 3.70 8.94
CA VAL A 139 -10.03 3.04 10.23
C VAL A 139 -10.32 4.05 11.36
N PRO A 140 -9.52 5.10 11.63
CA PRO A 140 -9.82 6.07 12.68
C PRO A 140 -11.05 6.94 12.40
N ILE A 141 -11.49 7.02 11.14
CA ILE A 141 -12.71 7.74 10.75
C ILE A 141 -13.95 6.90 11.05
N LEU A 142 -13.87 5.59 10.79
CA LEU A 142 -15.02 4.69 10.84
C LEU A 142 -15.13 3.90 12.15
N ILE A 143 -14.03 3.75 12.90
CA ILE A 143 -13.95 2.97 14.13
C ILE A 143 -13.50 3.85 15.29
N LYS A 144 -14.43 4.13 16.21
CA LYS A 144 -14.15 4.90 17.43
C LYS A 144 -13.11 4.19 18.30
N GLY A 145 -12.20 4.98 18.87
CA GLY A 145 -11.11 4.50 19.73
C GLY A 145 -9.80 4.20 18.98
N VAL A 146 -9.81 4.23 17.65
CA VAL A 146 -8.57 4.24 16.86
C VAL A 146 -8.14 5.69 16.67
N ASN A 147 -6.95 6.03 17.17
CA ASN A 147 -6.49 7.41 17.33
C ASN A 147 -5.39 7.83 16.35
N GLY A 148 -5.02 6.97 15.39
CA GLY A 148 -4.11 7.34 14.33
C GLY A 148 -3.97 6.28 13.24
N ALA A 149 -3.40 6.72 12.12
CA ALA A 149 -3.15 5.91 10.94
C ALA A 149 -1.76 6.19 10.38
N MET A 150 -1.05 5.14 10.00
CA MET A 150 0.23 5.19 9.29
C MET A 150 0.03 4.68 7.87
N SER A 151 0.17 5.55 6.88
CA SER A 151 0.01 5.17 5.47
C SER A 151 1.37 5.17 4.78
N ILE A 152 1.79 4.01 4.28
CA ILE A 152 3.04 3.84 3.53
C ILE A 152 2.69 3.85 2.04
N GLY A 153 3.35 4.70 1.26
CA GLY A 153 3.18 4.71 -0.19
C GLY A 153 1.83 5.24 -0.70
N ALA A 154 0.87 5.59 0.16
CA ALA A 154 -0.48 6.00 -0.23
C ALA A 154 -1.01 7.27 0.46
N SER A 155 -1.78 8.08 -0.27
CA SER A 155 -2.57 9.20 0.27
C SER A 155 -3.77 8.74 1.09
N LEU A 156 -4.47 9.70 1.72
CA LEU A 156 -5.77 9.47 2.36
C LEU A 156 -6.78 8.91 1.33
N ALA A 157 -7.55 7.91 1.74
CA ALA A 157 -8.53 7.26 0.84
C ALA A 157 -9.66 8.20 0.43
N ASN A 158 -10.26 8.92 1.38
CA ASN A 158 -11.32 9.87 1.09
C ASN A 158 -11.31 11.05 2.08
N ARG A 159 -11.07 12.25 1.53
CA ARG A 159 -10.99 13.51 2.29
C ARG A 159 -12.36 14.00 2.78
N GLU A 160 -13.44 13.63 2.10
CA GLU A 160 -14.82 14.06 2.41
C GLU A 160 -15.38 13.36 3.64
N LEU A 161 -14.85 12.17 3.97
CA LEU A 161 -15.26 11.42 5.17
C LEU A 161 -14.66 11.98 6.47
N ILE A 162 -13.71 12.92 6.38
CA ILE A 162 -13.02 13.45 7.56
C ILE A 162 -13.95 14.33 8.39
N ASN A 163 -14.20 13.89 9.63
CA ASN A 163 -14.92 14.67 10.62
C ASN A 163 -13.96 15.55 11.44
N ILE A 164 -13.98 16.87 11.23
CA ILE A 164 -13.10 17.85 11.91
C ILE A 164 -13.20 17.77 13.45
N LYS A 165 -14.31 17.26 14.00
CA LYS A 165 -14.49 17.11 15.46
C LYS A 165 -13.80 15.88 16.04
N GLU A 166 -13.44 14.91 15.21
CA GLU A 166 -12.86 13.63 15.61
C GLU A 166 -11.44 13.53 15.01
N SER A 167 -10.50 14.25 15.62
CA SER A 167 -9.12 14.28 15.15
C SER A 167 -8.38 12.98 15.44
N PHE A 168 -7.60 12.52 14.48
CA PHE A 168 -6.64 11.42 14.64
C PHE A 168 -5.25 11.85 14.17
N HIS A 169 -4.22 11.11 14.57
CA HIS A 169 -2.85 11.35 14.14
C HIS A 169 -2.55 10.61 12.83
N PHE A 170 -2.21 11.34 11.78
CA PHE A 170 -1.80 10.76 10.49
C PHE A 170 -0.28 10.77 10.31
N VAL A 171 0.31 9.62 9.99
CA VAL A 171 1.73 9.50 9.62
C VAL A 171 1.82 8.94 8.20
N GLY A 172 2.14 9.79 7.23
CA GLY A 172 2.45 9.36 5.86
C GLY A 172 3.92 9.01 5.72
N ILE A 173 4.24 7.91 5.04
CA ILE A 173 5.62 7.51 4.71
C ILE A 173 5.72 7.34 3.20
N VAL A 174 6.59 8.11 2.53
CA VAL A 174 6.63 8.11 1.06
C VAL A 174 8.01 8.46 0.50
N ASN A 175 8.34 7.88 -0.66
CA ASN A 175 9.51 8.27 -1.43
C ASN A 175 9.18 9.46 -2.35
N LYS A 176 10.13 10.37 -2.60
CA LYS A 176 9.91 11.53 -3.49
C LYS A 176 9.60 11.15 -4.95
N GLU A 177 10.00 9.97 -5.38
CA GLU A 177 9.79 9.41 -6.72
C GLU A 177 8.49 8.60 -6.82
N ASN A 178 7.82 8.31 -5.70
CA ASN A 178 6.51 7.65 -5.69
C ASN A 178 5.41 8.65 -6.12
N TYR A 179 4.52 8.22 -7.02
CA TYR A 179 3.46 9.07 -7.58
C TYR A 179 2.50 9.64 -6.54
N ASN A 180 2.36 8.99 -5.37
CA ASN A 180 1.56 9.43 -4.23
C ASN A 180 2.20 10.59 -3.43
N TYR A 181 3.47 10.93 -3.66
CA TYR A 181 4.14 12.00 -2.90
C TYR A 181 3.43 13.36 -2.95
N PRO A 182 3.03 13.91 -4.12
CA PRO A 182 2.30 15.19 -4.19
C PRO A 182 0.92 15.11 -3.53
N PHE A 183 0.24 13.96 -3.63
CA PHE A 183 -1.06 13.73 -3.01
C PHE A 183 -0.94 13.72 -1.49
N MET A 184 0.07 13.05 -0.94
CA MET A 184 0.37 13.02 0.48
C MET A 184 0.75 14.40 1.05
N LEU A 185 1.50 15.22 0.29
CA LEU A 185 1.75 16.61 0.67
C LEU A 185 0.47 17.45 0.69
N THR A 186 -0.48 17.17 -0.20
CA THR A 186 -1.78 17.84 -0.23
C THR A 186 -2.64 17.43 0.96
N ASP A 187 -2.61 16.15 1.34
CA ASP A 187 -3.28 15.64 2.54
C ASP A 187 -2.71 16.27 3.81
N ALA A 188 -1.39 16.34 3.95
CA ALA A 188 -0.76 17.00 5.09
C ALA A 188 -1.22 18.45 5.24
N LYS A 189 -1.25 19.22 4.14
CA LYS A 189 -1.79 20.59 4.15
C LYS A 189 -3.26 20.66 4.52
N LEU A 190 -4.07 19.69 4.09
CA LEU A 190 -5.48 19.61 4.46
C LEU A 190 -5.62 19.39 5.97
N LEU A 191 -4.89 18.40 6.51
CA LEU A 191 -4.90 18.04 7.92
C LEU A 191 -4.36 19.17 8.81
N ASP A 192 -3.33 19.91 8.35
CA ASP A 192 -2.83 21.11 9.02
C ASP A 192 -3.94 22.18 9.16
N ARG A 193 -4.76 22.40 8.11
CA ARG A 193 -5.90 23.33 8.18
C ARG A 193 -6.96 22.87 9.18
N TYR A 194 -7.15 21.56 9.32
CA TYR A 194 -8.04 20.97 10.33
C TYR A 194 -7.40 20.87 11.71
N LYS A 195 -6.12 21.21 11.86
CA LYS A 195 -5.32 21.07 13.09
C LYS A 195 -5.20 19.62 13.55
N PHE A 196 -5.26 18.67 12.62
CA PHE A 196 -5.01 17.27 12.91
C PHE A 196 -3.50 17.07 13.02
N PRO A 197 -2.99 16.38 14.05
CA PRO A 197 -1.58 16.06 14.09
C PRO A 197 -1.24 15.19 12.89
N ASN A 198 -0.24 15.60 12.13
CA ASN A 198 0.19 14.87 10.97
C ASN A 198 1.69 15.03 10.70
N GLN A 199 2.31 14.00 10.12
CA GLN A 199 3.67 14.03 9.62
C GLN A 199 3.79 13.30 8.29
N VAL A 200 4.73 13.74 7.45
CA VAL A 200 5.09 13.10 6.19
C VAL A 200 6.58 12.75 6.24
N LEU A 201 6.86 11.50 6.59
CA LEU A 201 8.20 10.95 6.58
C LEU A 201 8.62 10.63 5.15
N LEU A 202 9.74 11.19 4.74
CA LEU A 202 10.38 10.80 3.48
C LEU A 202 11.41 9.72 3.76
N TYR A 203 11.54 8.78 2.84
CA TYR A 203 12.62 7.82 2.84
C TYR A 203 13.37 7.83 1.51
N ASP A 204 14.64 7.43 1.59
CA ASP A 204 15.51 7.12 0.47
C ASP A 204 15.46 5.61 0.17
N GLY A 205 15.23 5.25 -1.08
CA GLY A 205 15.15 3.84 -1.50
C GLY A 205 14.35 3.67 -2.79
N ASN A 206 14.58 2.56 -3.49
CA ASN A 206 13.91 2.23 -4.75
C ASN A 206 12.93 1.05 -4.61
N GLY A 207 12.76 0.53 -3.39
CA GLY A 207 11.80 -0.52 -3.08
C GLY A 207 10.46 0.05 -2.65
N GLU A 208 9.42 -0.77 -2.75
CA GLU A 208 8.04 -0.45 -2.34
C GLU A 208 7.98 -0.15 -0.82
N TRP A 209 8.65 -1.00 -0.03
CA TRP A 209 8.68 -0.86 1.42
C TRP A 209 9.83 0.02 1.90
N PRO A 210 9.57 0.94 2.86
CA PRO A 210 10.61 1.69 3.51
C PRO A 210 11.45 0.78 4.41
N GLY A 211 12.71 1.18 4.64
CA GLY A 211 13.56 0.51 5.63
C GLY A 211 12.94 0.56 7.04
N VAL A 212 13.25 -0.44 7.86
CA VAL A 212 12.69 -0.63 9.22
C VAL A 212 12.73 0.64 10.07
N SER A 213 13.81 1.43 9.99
CA SER A 213 13.98 2.67 10.75
C SER A 213 12.90 3.72 10.49
N TYR A 214 12.28 3.72 9.31
CA TYR A 214 11.19 4.65 9.00
C TYR A 214 9.86 4.21 9.61
N ILE A 215 9.62 2.90 9.68
CA ILE A 215 8.46 2.31 10.36
C ILE A 215 8.59 2.52 11.87
N GLU A 216 9.78 2.29 12.44
CA GLU A 216 10.11 2.62 13.82
C GLU A 216 9.83 4.09 14.11
N LYS A 217 10.29 4.99 13.23
CA LYS A 217 10.04 6.42 13.39
C LYS A 217 8.55 6.73 13.42
N GLY A 218 7.73 6.08 12.59
CA GLY A 218 6.28 6.23 12.61
C GLY A 218 5.64 5.82 13.95
N MET A 219 6.06 4.69 14.53
CA MET A 219 5.61 4.25 15.86
C MET A 219 6.11 5.19 16.98
N GLN A 220 7.34 5.69 16.85
CA GLN A 220 7.92 6.67 17.77
C GLN A 220 7.09 7.97 17.78
N LEU A 221 6.63 8.44 16.61
CA LEU A 221 5.78 9.63 16.50
C LEU A 221 4.44 9.45 17.23
N PHE A 222 3.78 8.29 17.10
CA PHE A 222 2.57 8.00 17.88
C PHE A 222 2.84 7.99 19.39
N THR A 223 3.99 7.49 19.82
CA THR A 223 4.39 7.50 21.23
C THR A 223 4.64 8.93 21.75
N LEU A 224 5.29 9.78 20.95
CA LEU A 224 5.50 11.19 21.28
C LEU A 224 4.18 11.97 21.35
N ASP A 225 3.24 11.73 20.42
CA ASP A 225 1.90 12.31 20.45
C ASP A 225 1.12 11.88 21.70
N ALA A 226 1.18 10.59 22.06
CA ALA A 226 0.56 10.08 23.28
C ALA A 226 1.11 10.75 24.55
N MET A 227 2.42 11.05 24.62
CA MET A 227 3.02 11.83 25.71
C MET A 227 2.60 13.30 25.68
N GLY A 228 2.50 13.91 24.49
CA GLY A 228 2.04 15.28 24.30
C GLY A 228 0.59 15.48 24.74
N ARG A 229 -0.27 14.50 24.44
CA ARG A 229 -1.68 14.42 24.83
C ARG A 229 -1.93 13.95 26.26
N GLN A 230 -0.87 13.57 26.98
CA GLN A 230 -0.94 13.05 28.36
C GLN A 230 -1.71 11.72 28.51
N TRP A 231 -1.81 10.93 27.44
CA TRP A 231 -2.33 9.55 27.51
C TRP A 231 -1.37 8.64 28.28
N ILE A 232 -0.08 8.95 28.21
CA ILE A 232 0.96 8.30 28.98
C ILE A 232 1.86 9.34 29.65
N PRO A 233 2.54 9.01 30.76
CA PRO A 233 3.51 9.90 31.38
C PRO A 233 4.63 10.27 30.40
N LYS A 234 5.12 11.51 30.50
CA LYS A 234 6.28 11.95 29.73
C LYS A 234 7.52 11.19 30.20
N ASP A 235 8.25 10.60 29.26
CA ASP A 235 9.60 10.08 29.49
C ASP A 235 10.62 11.07 28.92
N SER A 236 11.23 11.86 29.80
CA SER A 236 12.21 12.88 29.40
C SER A 236 13.44 12.28 28.70
N THR A 237 13.83 11.05 29.03
CA THR A 237 14.99 10.39 28.41
C THR A 237 14.65 9.96 27.00
N PHE A 238 13.46 9.39 26.79
CA PHE A 238 12.96 9.02 25.48
C PHE A 238 12.80 10.25 24.57
N ILE A 239 12.17 11.32 25.09
CA ILE A 239 11.97 12.57 24.34
C ILE A 239 13.31 13.23 23.97
N GLU A 240 14.30 13.21 24.87
CA GLU A 240 15.62 13.74 24.57
C GLU A 240 16.32 12.94 23.49
N LYS A 241 16.32 11.61 23.60
CA LYS A 241 16.92 10.71 22.61
C LYS A 241 16.32 10.92 21.22
N ALA A 242 15.00 10.84 21.09
CA ALA A 242 14.30 11.02 19.81
C ALA A 242 14.60 12.38 19.17
N TYR A 243 14.64 13.44 19.99
CA TYR A 243 14.96 14.78 19.51
C TYR A 243 16.40 14.91 19.01
N GLN A 244 17.37 14.29 19.67
CA GLN A 244 18.78 14.31 19.22
C GLN A 244 18.97 13.51 17.94
N GLU A 245 18.29 12.38 17.79
CA GLU A 245 18.26 11.60 16.54
C GLU A 245 17.71 12.44 15.37
N ASP A 246 16.62 13.15 15.61
CA ASP A 246 16.01 14.03 14.61
C ASP A 246 16.90 15.23 14.24
N LEU A 247 17.57 15.83 15.24
CA LEU A 247 18.57 16.87 14.99
C LEU A 247 19.75 16.36 14.17
N ALA A 248 20.23 15.15 14.46
CA ALA A 248 21.30 14.52 13.69
C ALA A 248 20.88 14.32 12.22
N LYS A 249 19.64 13.85 11.98
CA LYS A 249 19.10 13.73 10.62
C LYS A 249 19.02 15.08 9.90
N VAL A 250 18.52 16.14 10.55
CA VAL A 250 18.50 17.49 9.97
C VAL A 250 19.91 17.97 9.59
N ASN A 251 20.89 17.75 10.47
CA ASN A 251 22.27 18.15 10.21
C ASN A 251 22.90 17.36 9.05
N GLN A 252 22.62 16.06 8.96
CA GLN A 252 23.00 15.23 7.82
C GLN A 252 22.38 15.74 6.51
N LEU A 253 21.08 16.02 6.49
CA LEU A 253 20.40 16.53 5.29
C LEU A 253 20.98 17.87 4.84
N LYS A 254 21.30 18.76 5.79
CA LYS A 254 21.97 20.03 5.50
C LYS A 254 23.38 19.83 4.94
N SER A 255 24.15 18.87 5.46
CA SER A 255 25.53 18.65 5.02
C SER A 255 25.62 18.07 3.62
N ILE A 256 24.67 17.20 3.22
CA ILE A 256 24.58 16.66 1.86
C ILE A 256 23.88 17.62 0.87
N GLY A 257 23.40 18.78 1.33
CA GLY A 257 22.77 19.79 0.48
C GLY A 257 21.28 19.55 0.20
N ASP A 258 20.63 18.60 0.87
CA ASP A 258 19.20 18.32 0.77
C ASP A 258 18.37 19.31 1.60
N LEU A 259 18.51 20.60 1.26
CA LEU A 259 17.97 21.71 2.04
C LEU A 259 16.44 21.72 2.11
N LEU A 260 15.75 21.22 1.07
CA LEU A 260 14.28 21.13 1.08
C LEU A 260 13.79 20.06 2.05
N TRP A 261 14.46 18.90 2.07
CA TRP A 261 14.10 17.84 3.02
C TRP A 261 14.46 18.26 4.44
N ALA A 262 15.62 18.88 4.66
CA ALA A 262 15.99 19.42 5.97
C ALA A 262 14.93 20.41 6.49
N GLU A 263 14.40 21.26 5.62
CA GLU A 263 13.36 22.24 5.96
C GLU A 263 12.01 21.58 6.30
N GLN A 264 11.59 20.59 5.51
CA GLN A 264 10.39 19.79 5.78
C GLN A 264 10.52 19.04 7.11
N TYR A 265 11.69 18.46 7.37
CA TYR A 265 11.96 17.71 8.61
C TYR A 265 11.95 18.63 9.83
N LEU A 266 12.54 19.84 9.73
CA LEU A 266 12.44 20.87 10.77
C LEU A 266 10.99 21.27 11.06
N THR A 267 10.14 21.38 10.02
CA THR A 267 8.70 21.66 10.20
C THR A 267 8.03 20.56 11.03
N GLN A 268 8.29 19.30 10.70
CA GLN A 268 7.74 18.15 11.44
C GLN A 268 8.26 18.08 12.88
N MET A 269 9.54 18.38 13.12
CA MET A 269 10.08 18.46 14.46
C MET A 269 9.35 19.52 15.30
N MET A 270 9.12 20.72 14.73
CA MET A 270 8.43 21.78 15.46
C MET A 270 6.98 21.43 15.78
N SER A 271 6.26 20.76 14.87
CA SER A 271 4.89 20.33 15.15
C SER A 271 4.86 19.25 16.23
N MET A 272 5.82 18.33 16.22
CA MET A 272 5.81 17.19 17.12
C MET A 272 6.34 17.50 18.53
N TYR A 273 7.44 18.25 18.63
CA TYR A 273 8.07 18.58 19.91
C TYR A 273 7.52 19.85 20.55
N GLY A 274 6.66 20.62 19.88
CA GLY A 274 6.13 21.89 20.41
C GLY A 274 5.41 21.78 21.75
N ALA A 275 4.76 20.64 22.03
CA ALA A 275 4.11 20.35 23.31
C ALA A 275 5.07 19.78 24.38
N LEU A 276 6.30 19.48 23.99
CA LEU A 276 7.29 18.75 24.78
C LEU A 276 8.53 19.60 25.12
N LYS A 277 8.90 20.56 24.26
CA LYS A 277 10.16 21.32 24.32
C LYS A 277 10.01 22.75 23.75
N ASN A 278 10.93 23.65 24.11
CA ASN A 278 11.06 24.96 23.49
C ASN A 278 11.70 24.85 22.09
N MET A 279 11.04 25.42 21.07
CA MET A 279 11.42 25.30 19.66
C MET A 279 12.11 26.55 19.08
N ASP A 280 12.44 27.57 19.87
CA ASP A 280 12.90 28.87 19.36
C ASP A 280 14.23 28.78 18.60
N SER A 281 15.14 27.92 19.06
CA SER A 281 16.39 27.63 18.35
C SER A 281 16.12 27.02 16.96
N LEU A 282 15.23 26.02 16.88
CA LEU A 282 14.86 25.38 15.61
C LEU A 282 14.18 26.36 14.65
N ARG A 283 13.32 27.23 15.16
CA ARG A 283 12.67 28.29 14.37
C ARG A 283 13.71 29.22 13.75
N SER A 284 14.75 29.59 14.49
CA SER A 284 15.84 30.41 13.93
C SER A 284 16.58 29.66 12.82
N VAL A 285 16.96 28.40 13.06
CA VAL A 285 17.65 27.56 12.06
C VAL A 285 16.83 27.41 10.78
N GLN A 286 15.52 27.14 10.90
CA GLN A 286 14.64 27.02 9.75
C GLN A 286 14.49 28.33 8.98
N ARG A 287 14.33 29.46 9.69
CA ARG A 287 14.24 30.78 9.07
C ARG A 287 15.50 31.11 8.27
N ASP A 288 16.67 30.81 8.82
CA ASP A 288 17.95 31.10 8.18
C ASP A 288 18.17 30.19 6.95
N LEU A 289 17.79 28.91 7.05
CA LEU A 289 17.74 27.98 5.92
C LEU A 289 16.85 28.50 4.78
N ARG A 290 15.62 28.92 5.09
CA ARG A 290 14.65 29.46 4.10
C ARG A 290 15.11 30.76 3.45
N ARG A 291 15.93 31.57 4.13
CA ARG A 291 16.49 32.83 3.59
C ARG A 291 17.62 32.60 2.60
N GLY A 292 18.33 31.48 2.70
CA GLY A 292 19.46 31.12 1.86
C GLY A 292 19.13 31.09 0.36
N LYS A 293 20.06 31.58 -0.47
CA LYS A 293 19.91 31.61 -1.93
C LYS A 293 19.77 30.20 -2.51
N ALA A 294 20.57 29.24 -2.05
CA ALA A 294 20.52 27.85 -2.49
C ALA A 294 19.14 27.22 -2.26
N TYR A 295 18.59 27.35 -1.05
CA TYR A 295 17.24 26.89 -0.72
C TYR A 295 16.18 27.49 -1.67
N LYS A 296 16.22 28.80 -1.89
CA LYS A 296 15.25 29.48 -2.78
C LYS A 296 15.34 29.04 -4.24
N VAL A 297 16.52 28.64 -4.71
CA VAL A 297 16.71 28.08 -6.06
C VAL A 297 16.12 26.68 -6.13
N LEU A 298 16.47 25.80 -5.17
CA LEU A 298 15.92 24.46 -5.09
C LEU A 298 14.39 24.49 -5.00
N LYS A 299 13.84 25.36 -4.16
CA LYS A 299 12.38 25.47 -3.98
C LYS A 299 11.66 25.91 -5.25
N ARG A 300 12.25 26.82 -6.03
CA ARG A 300 11.70 27.24 -7.33
C ARG A 300 11.74 26.10 -8.35
N ALA A 301 12.83 25.33 -8.38
CA ALA A 301 12.96 24.19 -9.28
C ALA A 301 11.94 23.08 -8.93
N GLU A 302 11.77 22.76 -7.65
CA GLU A 302 10.76 21.80 -7.18
C GLU A 302 9.34 22.26 -7.54
N ASN A 303 9.00 23.53 -7.29
CA ASN A 303 7.68 24.06 -7.64
C ASN A 303 7.42 24.05 -9.17
N ALA A 304 8.44 24.32 -9.98
CA ALA A 304 8.32 24.25 -11.44
C ALA A 304 8.07 22.82 -11.91
N ALA A 305 8.77 21.84 -11.33
CA ALA A 305 8.53 20.43 -11.61
C ALA A 305 7.12 20.01 -11.19
N PHE A 306 6.62 20.40 -10.02
CA PHE A 306 5.25 20.09 -9.61
C PHE A 306 4.19 20.72 -10.50
N LEU A 307 4.40 21.95 -10.98
CA LEU A 307 3.46 22.60 -11.90
C LEU A 307 3.41 21.89 -13.25
N GLN A 308 4.57 21.50 -13.79
CA GLN A 308 4.64 20.73 -15.02
C GLN A 308 4.02 19.34 -14.85
N GLU A 309 4.29 18.68 -13.73
CA GLU A 309 3.72 17.39 -13.38
C GLU A 309 2.18 17.45 -13.33
N SER A 310 1.59 18.48 -12.71
CA SER A 310 0.14 18.58 -12.61
C SER A 310 -0.52 18.74 -13.98
N MET A 311 0.07 19.55 -14.87
CA MET A 311 -0.44 19.73 -16.23
C MET A 311 -0.40 18.41 -17.02
N LEU A 312 0.73 17.68 -16.96
CA LEU A 312 0.85 16.39 -17.64
C LEU A 312 -0.10 15.33 -17.08
N LYS A 313 -0.33 15.33 -15.76
CA LYS A 313 -1.30 14.42 -15.13
C LYS A 313 -2.73 14.70 -15.59
N GLU A 314 -3.12 15.97 -15.71
CA GLU A 314 -4.42 16.38 -16.25
C GLU A 314 -4.57 15.90 -17.71
N ASP A 315 -3.55 16.11 -18.55
CA ASP A 315 -3.54 15.63 -19.93
C ASP A 315 -3.67 14.09 -19.98
N TYR A 316 -2.87 13.35 -19.22
CA TYR A 316 -2.90 11.88 -19.21
C TYR A 316 -4.25 11.33 -18.72
N GLN A 317 -4.84 11.94 -17.70
CA GLN A 317 -6.16 11.54 -17.23
C GLN A 317 -7.21 11.76 -18.33
N TYR A 318 -7.24 12.94 -18.94
CA TYR A 318 -8.19 13.28 -19.99
C TYR A 318 -8.04 12.37 -21.22
N TYR A 319 -6.83 12.21 -21.75
CA TYR A 319 -6.60 11.39 -22.94
C TYR A 319 -6.86 9.91 -22.70
N MET A 320 -6.57 9.38 -21.51
CA MET A 320 -6.84 7.97 -21.23
C MET A 320 -8.34 7.72 -21.14
N GLU A 321 -9.08 8.59 -20.44
CA GLU A 321 -10.54 8.51 -20.36
C GLU A 321 -11.17 8.57 -21.77
N GLU A 322 -10.75 9.53 -22.59
CA GLU A 322 -11.25 9.69 -23.97
C GLU A 322 -10.90 8.48 -24.85
N ASP A 323 -9.66 7.98 -24.80
CA ASP A 323 -9.22 6.86 -25.63
C ASP A 323 -9.92 5.55 -25.25
N VAL A 324 -10.13 5.31 -23.96
CA VAL A 324 -10.88 4.15 -23.46
C VAL A 324 -12.34 4.25 -23.89
N TYR A 325 -12.96 5.42 -23.73
CA TYR A 325 -14.36 5.64 -24.08
C TYR A 325 -14.63 5.52 -25.59
N THR A 326 -13.67 5.91 -26.43
CA THR A 326 -13.81 5.93 -27.90
C THR A 326 -13.10 4.78 -28.61
N TYR A 327 -12.50 3.85 -27.86
CA TYR A 327 -11.70 2.72 -28.37
C TYR A 327 -10.60 3.18 -29.35
N ASN A 328 -9.87 4.23 -28.99
CA ASN A 328 -8.94 4.92 -29.89
C ASN A 328 -7.56 4.23 -29.96
N PHE A 329 -7.49 3.03 -30.55
CA PHE A 329 -6.25 2.28 -30.73
C PHE A 329 -5.16 3.05 -31.52
N ASN A 330 -5.55 4.01 -32.37
CA ASN A 330 -4.59 4.86 -33.09
C ASN A 330 -3.76 5.74 -32.15
N ASN A 331 -4.26 6.03 -30.95
CA ASN A 331 -3.57 6.88 -29.99
C ASN A 331 -2.50 6.14 -29.17
N LEU A 332 -2.38 4.80 -29.30
CA LEU A 332 -1.28 4.05 -28.68
C LEU A 332 0.10 4.57 -29.11
N GLY A 333 0.23 5.08 -30.34
CA GLY A 333 1.45 5.74 -30.80
C GLY A 333 1.79 7.02 -30.03
N TRP A 334 0.77 7.80 -29.62
CA TRP A 334 0.96 8.98 -28.77
C TRP A 334 1.39 8.57 -27.35
N TRP A 335 0.78 7.54 -26.77
CA TRP A 335 1.19 7.00 -25.46
C TRP A 335 2.64 6.52 -25.46
N ASN A 336 3.06 5.82 -26.51
CA ASN A 336 4.47 5.42 -26.68
C ASN A 336 5.40 6.64 -26.77
N HIS A 337 5.00 7.70 -27.50
CA HIS A 337 5.75 8.95 -27.50
C HIS A 337 5.82 9.60 -26.11
N GLN A 338 4.72 9.60 -25.34
CA GLN A 338 4.70 10.14 -23.98
C GLN A 338 5.62 9.37 -23.03
N MET A 339 5.69 8.04 -23.14
CA MET A 339 6.66 7.25 -22.38
C MET A 339 8.11 7.66 -22.72
N GLY A 340 8.41 7.93 -23.99
CA GLY A 340 9.70 8.50 -24.39
C GLY A 340 9.97 9.91 -23.84
N VAL A 341 8.94 10.74 -23.59
CA VAL A 341 9.07 12.03 -22.89
C VAL A 341 9.34 11.82 -21.40
N ILE A 342 8.63 10.88 -20.76
CA ILE A 342 8.82 10.52 -19.36
C ILE A 342 10.24 9.97 -19.12
N ASP A 343 10.76 9.13 -20.02
CA ASP A 343 12.12 8.59 -19.93
C ASP A 343 13.20 9.67 -20.03
N LYS A 344 12.96 10.74 -20.80
CA LYS A 344 13.84 11.92 -20.83
C LYS A 344 13.86 12.64 -19.48
N PHE A 345 12.72 12.73 -18.79
CA PHE A 345 12.69 13.28 -17.42
C PHE A 345 13.45 12.38 -16.45
N ILE A 346 13.19 11.07 -16.46
CA ILE A 346 13.88 10.07 -15.62
C ILE A 346 15.41 10.13 -15.81
N SER A 347 15.85 10.34 -17.05
CA SER A 347 17.27 10.44 -17.41
C SER A 347 17.88 11.84 -17.22
N SER A 348 17.08 12.83 -16.79
CA SER A 348 17.54 14.21 -16.61
C SER A 348 18.59 14.30 -15.50
N SER A 349 19.62 15.13 -15.72
CA SER A 349 20.60 15.46 -14.68
C SER A 349 20.03 16.38 -13.59
N LYS A 350 18.83 16.94 -13.80
CA LYS A 350 18.16 17.80 -12.81
C LYS A 350 17.31 16.92 -11.89
N PRO A 351 17.56 16.93 -10.56
CA PRO A 351 16.96 15.98 -9.63
C PRO A 351 15.43 16.06 -9.58
N PHE A 352 14.84 17.25 -9.67
CA PHE A 352 13.39 17.42 -9.60
C PHE A 352 12.67 17.00 -10.89
N GLU A 353 13.32 17.12 -12.05
CA GLU A 353 12.80 16.57 -13.32
C GLU A 353 12.85 15.04 -13.26
N LYS A 354 13.97 14.46 -12.79
CA LYS A 354 14.08 13.01 -12.59
C LYS A 354 12.99 12.46 -11.67
N GLN A 355 12.81 13.06 -10.50
CA GLN A 355 11.77 12.64 -9.56
C GLN A 355 10.37 12.76 -10.17
N MET A 356 10.09 13.85 -10.89
CA MET A 356 8.84 14.03 -11.63
C MET A 356 8.63 12.92 -12.68
N GLY A 357 9.67 12.56 -13.44
CA GLY A 357 9.60 11.47 -14.42
C GLY A 357 9.18 10.14 -13.80
N HIS A 358 9.81 9.76 -12.68
CA HIS A 358 9.40 8.56 -11.94
C HIS A 358 7.96 8.63 -11.44
N ARG A 359 7.53 9.78 -10.91
CA ARG A 359 6.14 9.98 -10.46
C ARG A 359 5.12 9.92 -11.60
N LEU A 360 5.45 10.49 -12.77
CA LEU A 360 4.58 10.44 -13.95
C LEU A 360 4.46 9.00 -14.48
N LYS A 361 5.57 8.25 -14.53
CA LYS A 361 5.56 6.83 -14.88
C LYS A 361 4.67 6.02 -13.93
N GLY A 362 4.82 6.21 -12.62
CA GLY A 362 3.97 5.55 -11.63
C GLY A 362 2.49 5.95 -11.78
N PHE A 363 2.22 7.23 -12.00
CA PHE A 363 0.86 7.75 -12.16
C PHE A 363 0.14 7.16 -13.37
N VAL A 364 0.76 7.17 -14.56
CA VAL A 364 0.11 6.64 -15.78
C VAL A 364 -0.13 5.14 -15.69
N ASN A 365 0.77 4.40 -15.02
CA ASN A 365 0.60 2.97 -14.77
C ASN A 365 -0.61 2.66 -13.90
N VAL A 366 -0.72 3.34 -12.75
CA VAL A 366 -1.84 3.16 -11.82
C VAL A 366 -3.14 3.61 -12.47
N LEU A 367 -3.14 4.72 -13.22
CA LEU A 367 -4.31 5.19 -13.95
C LEU A 367 -4.86 4.13 -14.92
N ALA A 368 -3.98 3.46 -15.67
CA ALA A 368 -4.39 2.38 -16.57
C ALA A 368 -4.91 1.15 -15.81
N GLU A 369 -4.27 0.77 -14.69
CA GLU A 369 -4.72 -0.34 -13.84
C GLU A 369 -6.08 -0.07 -13.19
N ASP A 370 -6.31 1.15 -12.71
CA ASP A 370 -7.59 1.54 -12.13
C ASP A 370 -8.71 1.46 -13.18
N ASN A 371 -8.46 1.89 -14.42
CA ASN A 371 -9.42 1.73 -15.52
C ASN A 371 -9.67 0.24 -15.84
N ILE A 372 -8.63 -0.62 -15.84
CA ILE A 372 -8.80 -2.06 -16.01
C ILE A 372 -9.70 -2.63 -14.92
N LYS A 373 -9.46 -2.27 -13.65
CA LYS A 373 -10.28 -2.72 -12.51
C LYS A 373 -11.73 -2.24 -12.64
N ILE A 374 -11.95 -1.00 -13.08
CA ILE A 374 -13.28 -0.45 -13.33
C ILE A 374 -14.01 -1.29 -14.38
N VAL A 375 -13.41 -1.48 -15.56
CA VAL A 375 -14.01 -2.24 -16.67
C VAL A 375 -14.30 -3.70 -16.26
N LEU A 376 -13.39 -4.35 -15.54
CA LEU A 376 -13.58 -5.72 -15.04
C LEU A 376 -14.67 -5.84 -13.95
N SER A 377 -15.02 -4.73 -13.29
CA SER A 377 -16.04 -4.71 -12.23
C SER A 377 -17.47 -4.51 -12.75
N GLU A 378 -17.62 -4.19 -14.04
CA GLU A 378 -18.92 -3.98 -14.68
C GLU A 378 -19.70 -5.30 -14.84
N GLU A 379 -21.03 -5.23 -14.84
CA GLU A 379 -21.88 -6.42 -15.05
C GLU A 379 -21.65 -7.06 -16.43
N VAL A 380 -21.36 -6.22 -17.43
CA VAL A 380 -20.99 -6.62 -18.78
C VAL A 380 -19.65 -5.96 -19.08
N VAL A 381 -18.61 -6.78 -19.21
CA VAL A 381 -17.26 -6.29 -19.46
C VAL A 381 -17.15 -5.72 -20.88
N ASP A 382 -16.73 -4.47 -20.98
CA ASP A 382 -16.35 -3.84 -22.25
C ASP A 382 -15.00 -4.38 -22.72
N GLU A 383 -15.04 -5.36 -23.62
CA GLU A 383 -13.83 -6.03 -24.11
C GLU A 383 -12.96 -5.15 -25.01
N ASP A 384 -13.54 -4.17 -25.70
CA ASP A 384 -12.78 -3.25 -26.56
C ASP A 384 -11.98 -2.26 -25.71
N ALA A 385 -12.60 -1.71 -24.67
CA ALA A 385 -11.92 -0.90 -23.65
C ALA A 385 -10.81 -1.71 -22.97
N LEU A 386 -11.10 -2.96 -22.59
CA LEU A 386 -10.13 -3.84 -21.94
C LEU A 386 -8.95 -4.19 -22.86
N ALA A 387 -9.22 -4.45 -24.14
CA ALA A 387 -8.19 -4.70 -25.14
C ALA A 387 -7.28 -3.48 -25.31
N PHE A 388 -7.84 -2.28 -25.43
CA PHE A 388 -7.07 -1.04 -25.48
C PHE A 388 -6.17 -0.88 -24.25
N LEU A 389 -6.71 -1.10 -23.05
CA LEU A 389 -5.98 -0.95 -21.80
C LEU A 389 -4.85 -1.98 -21.64
N TYR A 390 -5.07 -3.25 -22.00
CA TYR A 390 -4.01 -4.26 -21.98
C TYR A 390 -2.90 -3.94 -22.99
N MET A 391 -3.26 -3.53 -24.22
CA MET A 391 -2.30 -3.07 -25.21
C MET A 391 -1.50 -1.86 -24.70
N LEU A 392 -2.17 -0.88 -24.09
CA LEU A 392 -1.54 0.27 -23.46
C LEU A 392 -0.57 -0.15 -22.35
N LYS A 393 -0.95 -1.10 -21.49
CA LYS A 393 -0.07 -1.60 -20.43
C LYS A 393 1.19 -2.26 -20.96
N THR A 394 1.19 -2.84 -22.17
CA THR A 394 2.44 -3.32 -22.80
C THR A 394 3.41 -2.19 -23.18
N ILE A 395 2.91 -0.96 -23.36
CA ILE A 395 3.72 0.24 -23.61
C ILE A 395 4.23 0.81 -22.29
N LEU A 396 3.37 0.86 -21.27
CA LEU A 396 3.70 1.46 -19.97
C LEU A 396 4.61 0.56 -19.11
N GLU A 397 4.43 -0.76 -19.23
CA GLU A 397 5.20 -1.81 -18.54
C GLU A 397 5.70 -2.89 -19.51
N PRO A 398 6.65 -2.54 -20.38
CA PRO A 398 7.09 -3.41 -21.47
C PRO A 398 7.84 -4.67 -20.99
N ASP A 399 8.22 -4.76 -19.71
CA ASP A 399 8.87 -5.93 -19.13
C ASP A 399 7.90 -6.82 -18.33
N ASN A 400 6.64 -6.39 -18.18
CA ASN A 400 5.59 -7.17 -17.55
C ASN A 400 4.88 -8.03 -18.60
N TYR A 401 5.34 -9.27 -18.74
CA TYR A 401 4.82 -10.22 -19.73
C TYR A 401 3.34 -10.58 -19.53
N GLU A 402 2.76 -10.33 -18.35
CA GLU A 402 1.35 -10.64 -18.10
C GLU A 402 0.44 -9.86 -19.03
N PHE A 403 0.68 -8.57 -19.27
CA PHE A 403 -0.18 -7.76 -20.14
C PHE A 403 -0.11 -8.19 -21.62
N TYR A 404 1.02 -8.74 -22.06
CA TYR A 404 1.12 -9.36 -23.37
C TYR A 404 0.24 -10.62 -23.45
N LEU A 405 0.30 -11.48 -22.43
CA LEU A 405 -0.51 -12.70 -22.37
C LEU A 405 -2.01 -12.39 -22.27
N GLN A 406 -2.39 -11.38 -21.49
CA GLN A 406 -3.77 -10.89 -21.41
C GLN A 406 -4.26 -10.37 -22.77
N THR A 407 -3.43 -9.60 -23.47
CA THR A 407 -3.74 -9.13 -24.84
C THR A 407 -3.91 -10.30 -25.81
N ILE A 408 -2.98 -11.27 -25.81
CA ILE A 408 -3.05 -12.46 -26.67
C ILE A 408 -4.33 -13.26 -26.41
N SER A 409 -4.67 -13.49 -25.14
CA SER A 409 -5.86 -14.22 -24.70
C SER A 409 -7.14 -13.54 -25.16
N LEU A 410 -7.26 -12.23 -24.92
CA LEU A 410 -8.46 -11.45 -25.26
C LEU A 410 -8.65 -11.32 -26.77
N SER A 411 -7.60 -11.03 -27.53
CA SER A 411 -7.69 -10.99 -28.99
C SER A 411 -8.04 -12.36 -29.59
N ALA A 412 -7.48 -13.45 -29.05
CA ALA A 412 -7.78 -14.81 -29.53
C ALA A 412 -9.22 -15.22 -29.21
N LYS A 413 -9.78 -14.76 -28.08
CA LYS A 413 -11.20 -14.94 -27.72
C LYS A 413 -12.12 -14.33 -28.79
N ASN A 414 -11.70 -13.22 -29.39
CA ASN A 414 -12.46 -12.46 -30.39
C ASN A 414 -12.05 -12.81 -31.84
N ASP A 415 -11.40 -13.96 -32.04
CA ASP A 415 -10.91 -14.46 -33.33
C ASP A 415 -9.92 -13.50 -34.06
N ASP A 416 -9.37 -12.50 -33.37
CA ASP A 416 -8.32 -11.62 -33.88
C ASP A 416 -6.93 -12.25 -33.68
N PHE A 417 -6.69 -13.33 -34.42
CA PHE A 417 -5.40 -14.02 -34.39
C PHE A 417 -4.25 -13.16 -34.92
N GLY A 418 -4.53 -12.14 -35.75
CA GLY A 418 -3.51 -11.22 -36.23
C GLY A 418 -2.87 -10.44 -35.08
N THR A 419 -3.70 -9.85 -34.21
CA THR A 419 -3.22 -9.16 -33.01
C THR A 419 -2.57 -10.13 -32.02
N SER A 420 -3.14 -11.32 -31.81
CA SER A 420 -2.52 -12.34 -30.96
C SER A 420 -1.13 -12.77 -31.46
N LEU A 421 -0.94 -12.96 -32.77
CA LEU A 421 0.38 -13.28 -33.35
C LEU A 421 1.39 -12.14 -33.14
N PHE A 422 0.96 -10.89 -33.34
CA PHE A 422 1.82 -9.73 -33.14
C PHE A 422 2.33 -9.66 -31.70
N TYR A 423 1.43 -9.70 -30.70
CA TYR A 423 1.84 -9.63 -29.29
C TYR A 423 2.59 -10.88 -28.80
N LEU A 424 2.32 -12.05 -29.39
CA LEU A 424 3.13 -13.25 -29.18
C LEU A 424 4.57 -13.02 -29.65
N GLU A 425 4.77 -12.49 -30.85
CA GLU A 425 6.13 -12.23 -31.31
C GLU A 425 6.83 -11.18 -30.43
N GLU A 426 6.14 -10.10 -30.06
CA GLU A 426 6.71 -9.05 -29.21
C GLU A 426 7.14 -9.57 -27.82
N VAL A 427 6.32 -10.39 -27.17
CA VAL A 427 6.67 -10.96 -25.86
C VAL A 427 7.83 -11.97 -25.96
N LEU A 428 7.92 -12.73 -27.05
CA LEU A 428 9.03 -13.65 -27.32
C LEU A 428 10.33 -12.90 -27.60
N LYS A 429 10.29 -11.83 -28.40
CA LYS A 429 11.45 -10.94 -28.63
C LYS A 429 12.00 -10.35 -27.34
N LYS A 430 11.13 -10.11 -26.36
CA LYS A 430 11.50 -9.62 -25.03
C LYS A 430 12.09 -10.69 -24.11
N GLY A 431 12.05 -11.96 -24.53
CA GLY A 431 12.71 -13.06 -23.82
C GLY A 431 11.79 -13.83 -22.88
N PHE A 432 10.48 -13.78 -23.08
CA PHE A 432 9.56 -14.71 -22.41
C PHE A 432 9.81 -16.15 -22.86
N LYS A 433 9.94 -17.08 -21.91
CA LYS A 433 10.33 -18.48 -22.16
C LYS A 433 9.40 -19.53 -21.55
N ASP A 434 8.37 -19.11 -20.82
CA ASP A 434 7.48 -20.03 -20.12
C ASP A 434 6.48 -20.66 -21.09
N LYS A 435 6.88 -21.80 -21.67
CA LYS A 435 6.06 -22.58 -22.60
C LYS A 435 4.79 -23.10 -21.94
N GLU A 436 4.87 -23.54 -20.68
CA GLU A 436 3.71 -24.12 -19.99
C GLU A 436 2.62 -23.08 -19.84
N LYS A 437 2.99 -21.87 -19.41
CA LYS A 437 2.07 -20.72 -19.34
C LYS A 437 1.50 -20.37 -20.72
N LEU A 438 2.32 -20.33 -21.77
CA LEU A 438 1.83 -20.04 -23.13
C LEU A 438 0.83 -21.09 -23.64
N TYR A 439 1.12 -22.38 -23.45
CA TYR A 439 0.24 -23.49 -23.88
C TYR A 439 -0.91 -23.76 -22.90
N SER A 440 -1.03 -23.04 -21.79
CA SER A 440 -2.17 -23.12 -20.88
C SER A 440 -3.02 -21.84 -20.89
N LEU A 441 -2.63 -20.85 -21.70
CA LEU A 441 -3.31 -19.58 -21.78
C LEU A 441 -4.79 -19.77 -22.18
N GLU A 442 -5.68 -19.16 -21.42
CA GLU A 442 -7.13 -19.24 -21.64
C GLU A 442 -7.51 -18.68 -23.02
N ASN A 443 -8.64 -19.11 -23.58
CA ASN A 443 -9.19 -18.64 -24.87
C ASN A 443 -8.30 -18.84 -26.12
N THR A 444 -7.12 -19.44 -26.00
CA THR A 444 -6.16 -19.59 -27.12
C THR A 444 -6.18 -20.97 -27.78
N ALA A 445 -7.17 -21.83 -27.53
CA ALA A 445 -7.15 -23.21 -28.02
C ALA A 445 -7.06 -23.31 -29.55
N LEU A 446 -7.85 -22.50 -30.27
CA LEU A 446 -7.83 -22.42 -31.73
C LEU A 446 -6.60 -21.65 -32.24
N PHE A 447 -6.17 -20.63 -31.52
CA PHE A 447 -4.97 -19.86 -31.85
C PHE A 447 -3.71 -20.74 -31.84
N ARG A 448 -3.57 -21.64 -30.86
CA ARG A 448 -2.36 -22.48 -30.69
C ARG A 448 -2.17 -23.57 -31.76
N ILE A 449 -3.22 -23.91 -32.50
CA ILE A 449 -3.15 -24.90 -33.57
C ILE A 449 -2.86 -24.27 -34.94
N THR A 450 -2.76 -22.95 -35.03
CA THR A 450 -2.42 -22.29 -36.30
C THR A 450 -0.96 -22.56 -36.68
N PRO A 451 -0.64 -22.68 -37.98
CA PRO A 451 0.74 -22.82 -38.44
C PRO A 451 1.63 -21.67 -37.97
N GLU A 452 1.12 -20.44 -38.02
CA GLU A 452 1.87 -19.21 -37.70
C GLU A 452 2.26 -19.15 -36.22
N PHE A 453 1.37 -19.61 -35.32
CA PHE A 453 1.70 -19.72 -33.89
C PHE A 453 2.87 -20.68 -33.67
N ASN A 454 2.81 -21.86 -34.29
CA ASN A 454 3.83 -22.90 -34.13
C ASN A 454 5.16 -22.48 -34.77
N GLU A 455 5.12 -21.73 -35.88
CA GLU A 455 6.32 -21.14 -36.48
C GLU A 455 7.00 -20.15 -35.53
N LEU A 456 6.25 -19.23 -34.90
CA LEU A 456 6.79 -18.29 -33.92
C LEU A 456 7.36 -19.00 -32.70
N VAL A 457 6.64 -19.96 -32.13
CA VAL A 457 7.13 -20.73 -30.98
C VAL A 457 8.40 -21.52 -31.34
N SER A 458 8.44 -22.15 -32.51
CA SER A 458 9.64 -22.85 -32.98
C SER A 458 10.82 -21.89 -33.15
N LYS A 459 10.61 -20.74 -33.80
CA LYS A 459 11.64 -19.73 -34.06
C LYS A 459 12.30 -19.17 -32.80
N TYR A 460 11.53 -18.95 -31.73
CA TYR A 460 12.04 -18.29 -30.52
C TYR A 460 12.30 -19.24 -29.33
N LEU A 461 11.68 -20.43 -29.31
CA LEU A 461 11.76 -21.37 -28.19
C LEU A 461 12.25 -22.80 -28.57
N ASP A 462 12.60 -23.02 -29.84
CA ASP A 462 13.18 -24.25 -30.42
C ASP A 462 12.37 -25.55 -30.16
N ASP A 463 11.04 -25.45 -29.98
CA ASP A 463 10.21 -26.57 -29.50
C ASP A 463 8.70 -26.29 -29.65
N ALA A 464 8.19 -26.35 -30.88
CA ALA A 464 6.75 -26.25 -31.13
C ALA A 464 6.05 -27.60 -30.88
N ARG A 465 4.89 -27.59 -30.21
CA ARG A 465 4.11 -28.80 -29.92
C ARG A 465 3.48 -29.46 -31.15
N TYR A 466 3.27 -28.71 -32.24
CA TYR A 466 2.66 -29.23 -33.47
C TYR A 466 3.66 -29.13 -34.62
N ASP A 467 3.82 -30.23 -35.38
CA ASP A 467 4.72 -30.28 -36.52
C ASP A 467 4.31 -29.26 -37.58
N ILE A 468 5.26 -28.42 -38.00
CA ILE A 468 5.12 -27.55 -39.17
C ILE A 468 5.21 -28.49 -40.38
N LYS A 469 4.10 -28.79 -41.04
CA LYS A 469 4.15 -29.37 -42.39
C LYS A 469 4.71 -28.31 -43.32
N LEU A 470 6.01 -28.41 -43.60
CA LEU A 470 6.60 -27.77 -44.77
C LEU A 470 5.97 -28.44 -45.99
N ASP A 471 4.97 -27.80 -46.59
CA ASP A 471 4.58 -28.15 -47.94
C ASP A 471 5.76 -27.78 -48.85
N GLU A 472 6.55 -28.79 -49.24
CA GLU A 472 7.42 -28.70 -50.40
C GLU A 472 6.54 -28.50 -51.63
N ASN A 473 6.45 -27.25 -52.12
CA ASN A 473 6.21 -26.93 -53.53
C ASN A 473 6.71 -25.52 -53.88
#